data_AF-A0A7X9UCB8-F1
#
_entry.id   AF-A0A7X9UCB8-F1
#
_cell.length_a   1.000
_cell.length_b   1.000
_cell.length_c   1.000
_cell.angle_alpha   90.00
_cell.angle_beta   90.00
_cell.angle_gamma   90.00
#
_symmetry.space_group_name_H-M   'P 1'
#
loop_
_entity.id
_entity.type
_entity.pdbx_description
1 polymer ?
#
loop_
_entity_poly.entity_id
_entity_poly.type
_entity_poly.pdbx_seq_one_letter_code
_entity_poly.pdbx_strand_id
1 'polypeptide(L)'
;MATFTTPTKHDRPVGTRFAEPRPRHHAVLARGSWRRVTRRIVCGLACALTVSSLLMPSISLAAEWVDVGGTQYNAGSAAGDDAGTWSWDGADDMKLNGYDGGAIQAEGKLNVSYSGNNTVTNENGRGILVMDGNTENAELNIQGDASSTLNVTSSSDAIMSNGDINIDGAGTVNATSTERDAIDAKGDLTIKGSGNINATGDSDGIRADGNITIDNSGTVTAKATEDQGIDAKENLTIKGGGTVEASSIEDVAIWAGGNIDISGGSQVKANSKEDYAVKAIGGLTVTNASLNAHGVGYGVYAYKGITLDHATVTVRAAAERDDVSALFTDEDDIVIKNGSIVDAFAEGEFSTAISTRNYNPNEAGGHIYISDSVVKAIARYAEIGGDGPACYSGDQDGEITPERRGVNIGIFAQTSEGIMPATISIVRSTVTAEGDTAAIFALAMSADGKAIGTIEIEGASILTPEGGKVIDYRHKEELSDGTVYEAGQTIGTGDAVIDSPYDDAVAKRAVIAPSEETKPEDSKPDSKPEGTKTTKTVATATVGAKTVGKLAATGDTSSAAIVATALAGAAAIAAGAVASHKRS
;
A
#
# COMPACT_ATOMS: atom_id res chain seq x y z
N MET A 1 -25.50 38.62 -15.97
CA MET A 1 -26.48 39.24 -16.89
C MET A 1 -25.81 40.44 -17.55
N ALA A 2 -25.74 40.52 -18.89
CA ALA A 2 -25.24 41.64 -19.75
C ALA A 2 -23.92 42.36 -19.32
N THR A 3 -22.75 42.33 -19.98
CA THR A 3 -22.25 42.08 -21.36
C THR A 3 -22.57 43.14 -22.45
N PHE A 4 -21.63 43.27 -23.42
CA PHE A 4 -21.65 44.06 -24.69
C PHE A 4 -21.37 45.60 -24.64
N THR A 5 -20.69 46.28 -25.59
CA THR A 5 -19.56 45.95 -26.53
C THR A 5 -18.99 47.24 -27.21
N THR A 6 -17.87 47.09 -27.95
CA THR A 6 -17.34 47.95 -29.05
C THR A 6 -18.24 47.90 -30.33
N PRO A 7 -17.87 48.33 -31.58
CA PRO A 7 -16.67 49.00 -32.16
C PRO A 7 -17.05 50.32 -32.96
N THR A 8 -16.53 50.82 -34.11
CA THR A 8 -15.65 50.34 -35.22
C THR A 8 -15.15 51.49 -36.14
N LYS A 9 -14.01 51.31 -36.85
CA LYS A 9 -13.62 51.90 -38.19
C LYS A 9 -13.38 53.43 -38.29
N HIS A 10 -12.75 54.02 -39.33
CA HIS A 10 -12.18 53.57 -40.63
C HIS A 10 -11.06 54.55 -41.11
N ASP A 11 -10.08 54.14 -41.96
CA ASP A 11 -9.73 54.76 -43.29
C ASP A 11 -8.33 54.42 -43.89
N ARG A 12 -8.15 54.73 -45.20
CA ARG A 12 -6.90 54.65 -46.03
C ARG A 12 -6.92 55.67 -47.19
N PRO A 13 -5.76 56.07 -47.74
CA PRO A 13 -5.53 56.08 -49.20
C PRO A 13 -4.29 55.23 -49.61
N VAL A 14 -4.26 54.43 -50.71
CA VAL A 14 -4.05 54.76 -52.16
C VAL A 14 -2.62 55.24 -52.49
N GLY A 15 -1.85 54.67 -53.44
CA GLY A 15 -2.05 53.46 -54.27
C GLY A 15 -1.12 53.33 -55.51
N THR A 16 -1.28 52.25 -56.30
CA THR A 16 -0.61 51.91 -57.61
C THR A 16 0.86 51.42 -57.53
N ARG A 17 1.41 50.60 -58.46
CA ARG A 17 0.94 50.13 -59.81
C ARG A 17 1.51 48.73 -60.19
N PHE A 18 0.80 48.04 -61.11
CA PHE A 18 0.98 46.68 -61.70
C PHE A 18 2.37 46.24 -62.21
N ALA A 19 2.66 44.91 -62.14
CA ALA A 19 2.90 44.01 -63.29
C ALA A 19 2.99 42.49 -62.91
N GLU A 20 2.74 41.58 -63.87
CA GLU A 20 2.65 40.09 -63.78
C GLU A 20 3.46 39.45 -64.97
N PRO A 21 3.46 38.12 -65.32
CA PRO A 21 3.35 36.86 -64.54
C PRO A 21 4.27 35.65 -64.99
N ARG A 22 4.56 34.70 -64.08
CA ARG A 22 4.88 33.24 -64.33
C ARG A 22 6.17 32.88 -65.17
N PRO A 23 6.38 31.66 -65.75
CA PRO A 23 7.19 30.58 -65.10
C PRO A 23 8.22 29.82 -66.01
N ARG A 24 9.06 28.91 -65.45
CA ARG A 24 9.47 27.57 -66.04
C ARG A 24 10.54 26.76 -65.27
N HIS A 25 10.16 25.54 -64.85
CA HIS A 25 10.85 24.22 -64.83
C HIS A 25 12.39 23.99 -64.93
N HIS A 26 12.86 23.04 -64.10
CA HIS A 26 13.95 22.03 -64.28
C HIS A 26 15.44 22.50 -64.39
N ALA A 27 16.47 21.74 -63.94
CA ALA A 27 16.54 20.45 -63.23
C ALA A 27 17.84 20.24 -62.39
N VAL A 28 17.73 19.35 -61.38
CA VAL A 28 18.68 18.34 -60.83
C VAL A 28 20.20 18.45 -61.10
N LEU A 29 21.01 18.36 -60.03
CA LEU A 29 22.21 17.48 -59.82
C LEU A 29 22.95 17.94 -58.51
N ALA A 30 23.73 17.14 -57.77
CA ALA A 30 23.57 15.78 -57.22
C ALA A 30 24.75 15.48 -56.24
N ARG A 31 24.45 15.05 -55.00
CA ARG A 31 25.33 14.42 -53.97
C ARG A 31 24.47 14.21 -52.71
N GLY A 32 24.62 13.17 -51.90
CA GLY A 32 25.49 12.00 -51.96
C GLY A 32 25.54 11.36 -50.55
N SER A 33 25.10 10.12 -50.39
CA SER A 33 24.88 9.50 -49.07
C SER A 33 26.14 8.94 -48.41
N TRP A 34 26.27 9.08 -47.08
CA TRP A 34 26.14 7.94 -46.14
C TRP A 34 26.16 8.35 -44.65
N ARG A 35 25.74 7.42 -43.79
CA ARG A 35 25.91 7.47 -42.32
C ARG A 35 27.27 6.85 -41.93
N ARG A 36 27.91 7.31 -40.85
CA ARG A 36 28.25 6.51 -39.64
C ARG A 36 29.17 7.27 -38.64
N VAL A 37 28.80 7.17 -37.36
CA VAL A 37 29.64 6.91 -36.17
C VAL A 37 31.01 7.60 -36.07
N THR A 38 31.13 8.60 -35.18
CA THR A 38 32.19 8.61 -34.13
C THR A 38 31.95 9.67 -33.04
N ARG A 39 31.83 9.25 -31.77
CA ARG A 39 32.58 9.73 -30.59
C ARG A 39 32.00 9.18 -29.28
N ARG A 40 32.71 8.21 -28.69
CA ARG A 40 32.85 8.09 -27.22
C ARG A 40 34.09 8.89 -26.80
N ILE A 41 34.27 9.10 -25.50
CA ILE A 41 35.41 9.79 -24.87
C ILE A 41 35.44 11.31 -25.14
N VAL A 42 34.77 12.08 -24.26
CA VAL A 42 35.37 12.97 -23.24
C VAL A 42 34.21 13.57 -22.43
N CYS A 43 34.07 13.14 -21.17
CA CYS A 43 33.42 13.90 -20.08
C CYS A 43 33.71 13.31 -18.68
N GLY A 44 34.77 12.48 -18.55
CA GLY A 44 35.19 11.85 -17.29
C GLY A 44 35.91 12.81 -16.34
N LEU A 45 35.38 14.03 -16.17
CA LEU A 45 35.89 15.05 -15.26
C LEU A 45 34.76 15.88 -14.59
N ALA A 46 33.50 15.51 -14.78
CA ALA A 46 32.34 16.15 -14.14
C ALA A 46 31.69 15.27 -13.04
N CYS A 47 32.11 14.02 -12.88
CA CYS A 47 31.56 13.07 -11.90
C CYS A 47 32.38 12.97 -10.60
N ALA A 48 33.18 14.00 -10.29
CA ALA A 48 34.10 14.03 -9.14
C ALA A 48 33.78 15.13 -8.12
N LEU A 49 32.68 15.87 -8.32
CA LEU A 49 32.21 16.95 -7.42
C LEU A 49 30.72 16.84 -7.06
N THR A 50 30.02 15.80 -7.55
CA THR A 50 28.61 15.48 -7.20
C THR A 50 28.46 14.10 -6.56
N VAL A 51 29.60 13.45 -6.23
CA VAL A 51 29.66 12.17 -5.49
C VAL A 51 30.20 12.39 -4.07
N SER A 52 30.69 13.59 -3.76
CA SER A 52 31.27 13.95 -2.46
C SER A 52 30.24 14.34 -1.39
N SER A 53 28.94 14.25 -1.71
CA SER A 53 27.82 14.37 -0.76
C SER A 53 27.27 13.00 -0.32
N LEU A 54 27.91 11.91 -0.75
CA LEU A 54 27.67 10.57 -0.22
C LEU A 54 28.74 10.25 0.83
N LEU A 55 28.30 9.70 1.98
CA LEU A 55 29.16 9.12 3.02
C LEU A 55 30.03 10.12 3.82
N MET A 56 29.44 11.23 4.26
CA MET A 56 29.47 11.48 5.71
C MET A 56 28.19 10.87 6.29
N PRO A 57 28.25 9.95 7.27
CA PRO A 57 27.06 9.70 8.09
C PRO A 57 26.72 10.98 8.85
N SER A 58 25.44 11.17 9.19
CA SER A 58 25.06 12.13 10.23
C SER A 58 25.81 11.75 11.50
N ILE A 59 26.72 12.61 11.93
CA ILE A 59 27.29 12.56 13.27
C ILE A 59 26.43 13.50 14.11
N SER A 60 26.17 13.08 15.35
CA SER A 60 25.43 13.88 16.33
C SER A 60 26.23 13.89 17.62
N LEU A 61 26.88 15.02 17.93
CA LEU A 61 27.58 15.23 19.19
C LEU A 61 26.63 15.12 20.39
N ALA A 62 27.18 14.62 21.49
CA ALA A 62 26.53 14.59 22.80
C ALA A 62 26.04 15.98 23.25
N ALA A 63 24.94 16.01 24.01
CA ALA A 63 24.27 17.23 24.43
C ALA A 63 25.21 18.25 25.12
N GLU A 64 25.14 19.51 24.69
CA GLU A 64 25.87 20.64 25.29
C GLU A 64 25.27 21.05 26.64
N TRP A 65 23.97 20.82 26.82
CA TRP A 65 23.24 20.96 28.08
C TRP A 65 21.98 20.09 28.09
N VAL A 66 21.46 19.80 29.28
CA VAL A 66 20.10 19.29 29.50
C VAL A 66 19.33 20.17 30.48
N ASP A 67 18.05 20.40 30.25
CA ASP A 67 17.13 20.97 31.23
C ASP A 67 16.23 19.86 31.79
N VAL A 68 16.10 19.81 33.10
CA VAL A 68 15.22 18.86 33.79
C VAL A 68 14.31 19.62 34.75
N GLY A 69 13.02 19.72 34.41
CA GLY A 69 12.01 20.38 35.23
C GLY A 69 12.12 21.91 35.31
N GLY A 70 12.72 22.57 34.32
CA GLY A 70 13.00 24.01 34.32
C GLY A 70 14.32 24.39 35.00
N THR A 71 15.30 23.49 34.99
CA THR A 71 16.66 23.71 35.52
C THR A 71 17.69 23.15 34.55
N GLN A 72 18.52 24.04 33.98
CA GLN A 72 19.56 23.73 33.00
C GLN A 72 20.88 23.29 33.66
N TYR A 73 21.46 22.21 33.15
CA TYR A 73 22.75 21.63 33.51
C TYR A 73 23.65 21.60 32.27
N ASN A 74 24.89 22.07 32.38
CA ASN A 74 25.82 22.21 31.24
C ASN A 74 26.79 21.02 31.17
N ALA A 75 27.24 20.68 29.96
CA ALA A 75 28.10 19.51 29.71
C ALA A 75 29.45 19.55 30.43
N GLY A 76 30.05 18.37 30.59
CA GLY A 76 31.30 18.17 31.32
C GLY A 76 31.15 18.12 32.85
N SER A 77 29.92 18.01 33.37
CA SER A 77 29.64 17.74 34.78
C SER A 77 28.34 16.97 34.95
N ALA A 78 28.42 15.79 35.56
CA ALA A 78 27.26 14.94 35.83
C ALA A 78 26.25 15.63 36.77
N ALA A 79 24.97 15.37 36.54
CA ALA A 79 23.83 15.91 37.27
C ALA A 79 22.84 14.80 37.68
N GLY A 80 21.91 15.12 38.57
CA GLY A 80 20.89 14.20 39.08
C GLY A 80 20.25 14.73 40.36
N ASP A 81 19.27 13.99 40.90
CA ASP A 81 18.62 14.30 42.17
C ASP A 81 19.13 13.43 43.34
N ASP A 82 18.97 13.94 44.58
CA ASP A 82 19.36 13.22 45.80
C ASP A 82 18.62 11.88 46.00
N ALA A 83 17.47 11.69 45.35
CA ALA A 83 16.69 10.45 45.42
C ALA A 83 17.07 9.42 44.34
N GLY A 84 17.88 9.80 43.32
CA GLY A 84 18.26 8.91 42.23
C GLY A 84 17.09 8.52 41.31
N THR A 85 16.11 9.40 41.17
CA THR A 85 15.01 9.25 40.19
C THR A 85 15.46 9.65 38.79
N TRP A 86 16.47 10.51 38.66
CA TRP A 86 17.17 10.76 37.40
C TRP A 86 18.65 11.06 37.59
N SER A 87 19.43 10.83 36.53
CA SER A 87 20.83 11.26 36.44
C SER A 87 21.22 11.52 34.99
N TRP A 88 22.13 12.46 34.77
CA TRP A 88 22.78 12.71 33.49
C TRP A 88 24.30 12.68 33.69
N ASP A 89 25.05 12.06 32.79
CA ASP A 89 26.50 11.90 32.94
C ASP A 89 27.31 13.17 32.62
N GLY A 90 26.68 14.15 31.99
CA GLY A 90 27.33 15.38 31.50
C GLY A 90 27.76 15.31 30.03
N ALA A 91 27.28 14.31 29.28
CA ALA A 91 27.43 14.14 27.83
C ALA A 91 26.08 13.72 27.21
N ASP A 92 25.93 12.53 26.62
CA ASP A 92 24.69 12.06 26.01
C ASP A 92 23.85 11.15 26.91
N ASP A 93 24.36 10.63 28.03
CA ASP A 93 23.73 9.53 28.77
C ASP A 93 22.82 10.03 29.92
N MET A 94 21.50 10.05 29.69
CA MET A 94 20.48 10.29 30.73
C MET A 94 19.82 8.99 31.20
N LYS A 95 19.58 8.88 32.50
CA LYS A 95 18.92 7.73 33.14
C LYS A 95 17.74 8.18 33.98
N LEU A 96 16.59 7.49 33.83
CA LEU A 96 15.36 7.68 34.59
C LEU A 96 15.03 6.41 35.38
N ASN A 97 14.63 6.55 36.64
CA ASN A 97 14.34 5.46 37.57
C ASN A 97 13.26 5.86 38.60
N GLY A 98 12.01 5.93 38.18
CA GLY A 98 10.93 6.48 39.01
C GLY A 98 10.88 8.01 39.00
N TYR A 99 11.32 8.65 37.91
CA TYR A 99 11.14 10.09 37.69
C TYR A 99 9.64 10.42 37.65
N ASP A 100 9.22 11.47 38.36
CA ASP A 100 7.84 11.97 38.37
C ASP A 100 7.91 13.50 38.42
N GLY A 101 7.91 14.15 37.25
CA GLY A 101 8.36 15.54 37.15
C GLY A 101 8.02 16.25 35.84
N GLY A 102 8.70 17.39 35.64
CA GLY A 102 8.48 18.31 34.54
C GLY A 102 9.09 17.86 33.21
N ALA A 103 9.16 18.79 32.26
CA ALA A 103 9.78 18.57 30.95
C ALA A 103 11.27 18.19 31.04
N ILE A 104 11.75 17.49 30.01
CA ILE A 104 13.18 17.22 29.76
C ILE A 104 13.54 17.85 28.41
N GLN A 105 14.62 18.63 28.36
CA GLN A 105 15.09 19.25 27.11
C GLN A 105 16.61 19.09 26.94
N ALA A 106 17.11 19.05 25.71
CA ALA A 106 18.55 19.03 25.41
C ALA A 106 18.88 19.80 24.11
N GLU A 107 20.13 20.24 23.99
CA GLU A 107 20.74 20.77 22.76
C GLU A 107 21.88 19.84 22.34
N GLY A 108 21.72 19.08 21.26
CA GLY A 108 22.57 17.94 20.89
C GLY A 108 22.05 16.57 21.37
N LYS A 109 22.73 15.48 20.97
CA LYS A 109 22.30 14.08 21.16
C LYS A 109 22.00 13.73 22.62
N LEU A 110 20.87 13.04 22.85
CA LEU A 110 20.46 12.54 24.15
C LEU A 110 20.03 11.06 24.09
N ASN A 111 20.59 10.22 24.97
CA ASN A 111 20.21 8.84 25.22
C ASN A 111 19.44 8.75 26.54
N VAL A 112 18.12 8.59 26.48
CA VAL A 112 17.23 8.42 27.65
C VAL A 112 17.02 6.92 27.93
N SER A 113 17.80 6.38 28.86
CA SER A 113 17.61 5.04 29.43
C SER A 113 16.60 5.08 30.57
N TYR A 114 15.46 4.40 30.47
CA TYR A 114 14.43 4.39 31.53
C TYR A 114 14.25 3.02 32.19
N SER A 115 14.07 3.05 33.51
CA SER A 115 13.84 1.89 34.36
C SER A 115 12.68 2.14 35.33
N GLY A 116 11.91 1.12 35.68
CA GLY A 116 10.68 1.29 36.47
C GLY A 116 9.62 2.14 35.75
N ASN A 117 8.68 2.74 36.49
CA ASN A 117 7.64 3.61 35.92
C ASN A 117 8.00 5.10 36.09
N ASN A 118 8.10 5.83 34.98
CA ASN A 118 8.52 7.22 34.92
C ASN A 118 7.41 8.11 34.32
N THR A 119 7.32 9.36 34.74
CA THR A 119 6.32 10.34 34.30
C THR A 119 7.00 11.68 34.01
N VAL A 120 6.81 12.19 32.79
CA VAL A 120 7.26 13.50 32.32
C VAL A 120 6.01 14.29 31.93
N THR A 121 5.76 15.43 32.58
CA THR A 121 4.57 16.25 32.34
C THR A 121 4.93 17.70 31.99
N ASN A 122 4.34 18.25 30.93
CA ASN A 122 4.46 19.68 30.62
C ASN A 122 3.14 20.31 30.14
N GLU A 123 2.43 20.99 31.04
CA GLU A 123 1.18 21.71 30.74
C GLU A 123 1.34 22.91 29.78
N ASN A 124 2.57 23.36 29.49
CA ASN A 124 2.85 24.58 28.70
C ASN A 124 4.08 24.39 27.80
N GLY A 125 4.04 23.42 26.88
CA GLY A 125 5.13 23.13 25.94
C GLY A 125 5.24 21.65 25.60
N ARG A 126 6.46 21.18 25.35
CA ARG A 126 6.79 19.78 24.98
C ARG A 126 7.20 18.95 26.19
N GLY A 127 6.95 17.65 26.14
CA GLY A 127 7.33 16.71 27.22
C GLY A 127 8.83 16.41 27.24
N ILE A 128 9.32 15.75 26.20
CA ILE A 128 10.74 15.53 25.92
C ILE A 128 11.11 16.22 24.61
N LEU A 129 12.15 17.05 24.59
CA LEU A 129 12.61 17.80 23.41
C LEU A 129 14.12 17.68 23.22
N VAL A 130 14.58 17.34 22.02
CA VAL A 130 15.98 17.50 21.62
C VAL A 130 16.09 18.49 20.45
N MET A 131 16.91 19.53 20.63
CA MET A 131 17.20 20.58 19.65
C MET A 131 18.57 20.38 19.02
N ASP A 132 18.79 20.94 17.83
CA ASP A 132 20.09 20.85 17.13
C ASP A 132 21.20 21.51 17.93
N GLY A 133 22.38 20.89 17.98
CA GLY A 133 23.57 21.48 18.59
C GLY A 133 24.24 22.50 17.66
N ASN A 134 25.31 23.16 18.14
CA ASN A 134 25.97 24.24 17.39
C ASN A 134 26.46 23.87 15.96
N THR A 135 26.66 22.58 15.66
CA THR A 135 27.14 22.12 14.35
C THR A 135 26.52 20.81 13.81
N GLU A 136 25.68 20.11 14.57
CA GLU A 136 25.24 18.74 14.25
C GLU A 136 23.77 18.50 14.65
N ASN A 137 23.11 17.58 13.92
CA ASN A 137 21.68 17.31 14.04
C ASN A 137 21.30 16.79 15.44
N ALA A 138 20.09 17.13 15.90
CA ALA A 138 19.48 16.45 17.04
C ALA A 138 19.32 14.93 16.80
N GLU A 139 19.49 14.15 17.85
CA GLU A 139 19.24 12.71 17.87
C GLU A 139 18.74 12.31 19.28
N LEU A 140 17.54 11.74 19.36
CA LEU A 140 16.93 11.29 20.61
C LEU A 140 16.83 9.76 20.62
N ASN A 141 17.59 9.10 21.49
CA ASN A 141 17.51 7.66 21.71
C ASN A 141 16.73 7.37 23.00
N ILE A 142 15.72 6.52 22.95
CA ILE A 142 14.90 6.12 24.10
C ILE A 142 14.95 4.60 24.25
N GLN A 143 15.40 4.09 25.40
CA GLN A 143 15.52 2.65 25.63
C GLN A 143 15.10 2.24 27.05
N GLY A 144 14.35 1.14 27.17
CA GLY A 144 13.92 0.60 28.48
C GLY A 144 13.71 -0.91 28.49
N ASP A 145 13.77 -1.50 29.68
CA ASP A 145 13.57 -2.94 29.88
C ASP A 145 12.09 -3.37 29.93
N ALA A 146 11.84 -4.67 29.82
CA ALA A 146 10.50 -5.27 29.72
C ALA A 146 9.58 -5.05 30.95
N SER A 147 10.09 -4.50 32.04
CA SER A 147 9.32 -4.15 33.25
C SER A 147 9.11 -2.64 33.44
N SER A 148 9.60 -1.84 32.49
CA SER A 148 9.74 -0.40 32.62
C SER A 148 8.78 0.36 31.70
N THR A 149 8.34 1.53 32.17
CA THR A 149 7.40 2.42 31.49
C THR A 149 7.93 3.86 31.51
N LEU A 150 7.83 4.54 30.38
CA LEU A 150 8.00 5.98 30.25
C LEU A 150 6.65 6.58 29.82
N ASN A 151 6.06 7.41 30.66
CA ASN A 151 4.83 8.15 30.38
C ASN A 151 5.20 9.61 30.12
N VAL A 152 4.78 10.17 29.00
CA VAL A 152 5.05 11.55 28.59
C VAL A 152 3.75 12.23 28.19
N THR A 153 3.39 13.32 28.86
CA THR A 153 2.14 14.06 28.61
C THR A 153 2.42 15.56 28.51
N SER A 154 1.96 16.22 27.45
CA SER A 154 2.14 17.67 27.33
C SER A 154 1.08 18.36 26.47
N SER A 155 1.05 19.71 26.51
CA SER A 155 0.15 20.49 25.66
C SER A 155 0.60 20.44 24.19
N SER A 156 1.86 20.78 23.93
CA SER A 156 2.53 20.58 22.65
C SER A 156 3.04 19.13 22.56
N ASP A 157 3.95 18.93 21.62
CA ASP A 157 4.51 17.68 21.13
C ASP A 157 5.12 16.86 22.29
N ALA A 158 4.64 15.63 22.51
CA ALA A 158 4.99 14.90 23.72
C ALA A 158 6.44 14.40 23.73
N ILE A 159 6.91 13.82 22.63
CA ILE A 159 8.31 13.45 22.41
C ILE A 159 8.75 14.03 21.07
N MET A 160 9.75 14.91 21.05
CA MET A 160 10.13 15.66 19.86
C MET A 160 11.64 15.77 19.66
N SER A 161 12.08 15.72 18.41
CA SER A 161 13.47 15.91 18.00
C SER A 161 13.54 16.80 16.76
N ASN A 162 14.46 17.78 16.78
CA ASN A 162 14.85 18.55 15.59
C ASN A 162 15.56 17.70 14.51
N GLY A 163 15.83 16.43 14.80
CA GLY A 163 16.40 15.44 13.89
C GLY A 163 15.80 14.07 14.20
N ASP A 164 16.66 13.07 14.37
CA ASP A 164 16.22 11.68 14.43
C ASP A 164 15.63 11.30 15.79
N ILE A 165 14.73 10.32 15.81
CA ILE A 165 14.24 9.63 17.02
C ILE A 165 14.41 8.12 16.85
N ASN A 166 15.11 7.47 17.79
CA ASN A 166 15.13 6.01 17.92
C ASN A 166 14.48 5.59 19.24
N ILE A 167 13.48 4.71 19.18
CA ILE A 167 12.90 4.05 20.36
C ILE A 167 13.18 2.55 20.25
N ASP A 168 13.76 1.95 21.30
CA ASP A 168 14.23 0.56 21.30
C ASP A 168 14.03 -0.13 22.67
N GLY A 169 14.29 -1.44 22.71
CA GLY A 169 14.22 -2.25 23.92
C GLY A 169 12.90 -3.00 24.06
N ALA A 170 12.47 -3.23 25.30
CA ALA A 170 11.29 -4.04 25.61
C ALA A 170 10.27 -3.31 26.52
N GLY A 171 10.58 -2.10 26.97
CA GLY A 171 9.70 -1.29 27.80
C GLY A 171 8.48 -0.73 27.08
N THR A 172 7.66 0.00 27.82
CA THR A 172 6.48 0.69 27.29
C THR A 172 6.70 2.20 27.25
N VAL A 173 6.47 2.83 26.10
CA VAL A 173 6.44 4.29 25.97
C VAL A 173 5.00 4.72 25.69
N ASN A 174 4.45 5.55 26.58
CA ASN A 174 3.15 6.19 26.42
C ASN A 174 3.39 7.68 26.17
N ALA A 175 2.94 8.20 25.03
CA ALA A 175 3.13 9.59 24.62
C ALA A 175 1.76 10.21 24.28
N THR A 176 1.40 11.29 24.97
CA THR A 176 0.10 11.95 24.83
C THR A 176 0.28 13.46 24.68
N SER A 177 -0.19 14.03 23.58
CA SER A 177 -0.32 15.47 23.41
C SER A 177 -1.79 15.90 23.50
N THR A 178 -2.04 17.20 23.72
CA THR A 178 -3.41 17.76 23.78
C THR A 178 -3.65 18.92 22.81
N GLU A 179 -2.66 19.28 21.98
CA GLU A 179 -2.75 20.34 20.96
C GLU A 179 -1.88 20.04 19.71
N ARG A 180 -1.11 18.94 19.72
CA ARG A 180 -0.02 18.61 18.77
C ARG A 180 0.21 17.09 18.65
N ASP A 181 1.36 16.71 18.12
CA ASP A 181 1.77 15.34 17.84
C ASP A 181 2.18 14.59 19.12
N ALA A 182 1.94 13.28 19.19
CA ALA A 182 2.50 12.50 20.31
C ALA A 182 4.00 12.20 20.16
N ILE A 183 4.47 11.90 18.95
CA ILE A 183 5.90 11.69 18.68
C ILE A 183 6.27 12.33 17.33
N ASP A 184 7.19 13.29 17.32
CA ASP A 184 7.58 14.09 16.15
C ASP A 184 9.10 14.12 15.92
N ALA A 185 9.57 13.53 14.82
CA ALA A 185 10.94 13.64 14.36
C ALA A 185 11.05 14.56 13.14
N LYS A 186 11.96 15.54 13.18
CA LYS A 186 12.31 16.35 11.99
C LYS A 186 13.38 15.71 11.10
N GLY A 187 13.91 14.57 11.53
CA GLY A 187 14.68 13.60 10.74
C GLY A 187 13.93 12.28 10.56
N ASP A 188 14.64 11.15 10.61
CA ASP A 188 14.06 9.81 10.56
C ASP A 188 13.52 9.38 11.95
N LEU A 189 12.39 8.67 11.97
CA LEU A 189 11.84 8.03 13.17
C LEU A 189 11.91 6.51 13.09
N THR A 190 12.48 5.88 14.11
CA THR A 190 12.72 4.44 14.14
C THR A 190 12.26 3.81 15.44
N ILE A 191 11.38 2.80 15.36
CA ILE A 191 10.88 2.03 16.50
C ILE A 191 11.34 0.58 16.34
N LYS A 192 12.03 0.04 17.36
CA LYS A 192 12.68 -1.28 17.35
C LYS A 192 12.38 -2.09 18.60
N GLY A 193 12.81 -3.35 18.61
CA GLY A 193 12.84 -4.21 19.78
C GLY A 193 11.58 -5.04 19.93
N SER A 194 11.05 -5.12 21.16
CA SER A 194 9.83 -5.85 21.50
C SER A 194 8.90 -5.05 22.44
N GLY A 195 9.10 -3.74 22.53
CA GLY A 195 8.36 -2.86 23.43
C GLY A 195 6.96 -2.50 22.94
N ASN A 196 6.21 -1.79 23.77
CA ASN A 196 4.90 -1.25 23.40
C ASN A 196 4.97 0.28 23.30
N ILE A 197 4.54 0.84 22.16
CA ILE A 197 4.40 2.27 21.96
C ILE A 197 2.92 2.59 21.93
N ASN A 198 2.48 3.55 22.73
CA ASN A 198 1.12 4.08 22.72
C ASN A 198 1.19 5.60 22.55
N ALA A 199 1.08 6.05 21.31
CA ALA A 199 1.09 7.44 20.93
C ALA A 199 -0.35 7.92 20.69
N THR A 200 -0.71 9.09 21.22
CA THR A 200 -2.01 9.75 21.02
C THR A 200 -1.81 11.25 20.95
N GLY A 201 -1.71 11.77 19.72
CA GLY A 201 -1.70 13.19 19.42
C GLY A 201 -3.12 13.73 19.29
N ASP A 202 -3.23 15.05 19.32
CA ASP A 202 -4.42 15.75 18.84
C ASP A 202 -4.28 16.02 17.34
N SER A 203 -3.08 16.46 16.92
CA SER A 203 -2.58 16.40 15.54
C SER A 203 -2.03 14.98 15.26
N ASP A 204 -0.78 14.79 14.83
CA ASP A 204 -0.30 13.46 14.42
C ASP A 204 -0.10 12.45 15.56
N GLY A 205 -0.42 11.19 15.30
CA GLY A 205 -0.13 10.07 16.22
C GLY A 205 1.37 9.79 16.32
N ILE A 206 2.02 9.47 15.19
CA ILE A 206 3.47 9.34 15.07
C ILE A 206 3.90 9.98 13.76
N ARG A 207 4.83 10.94 13.83
CA ARG A 207 5.24 11.80 12.73
C ARG A 207 6.74 11.72 12.46
N ALA A 208 7.13 11.71 11.18
CA ALA A 208 8.48 12.04 10.75
C ALA A 208 8.47 12.92 9.50
N ASP A 209 9.27 13.99 9.50
CA ASP A 209 9.55 14.76 8.28
C ASP A 209 10.57 14.01 7.36
N GLY A 210 11.19 12.93 7.85
CA GLY A 210 11.92 11.91 7.08
C GLY A 210 11.14 10.59 6.93
N ASN A 211 11.82 9.46 7.12
CA ASN A 211 11.27 8.11 7.01
C ASN A 211 10.79 7.59 8.36
N ILE A 212 9.77 6.72 8.36
CA ILE A 212 9.36 5.94 9.53
C ILE A 212 9.74 4.48 9.33
N THR A 213 10.53 3.91 10.26
CA THR A 213 10.84 2.48 10.31
C THR A 213 10.34 1.83 11.60
N ILE A 214 9.31 1.00 11.50
CA ILE A 214 8.86 0.12 12.58
C ILE A 214 9.43 -1.29 12.35
N ASP A 215 10.39 -1.68 13.17
CA ASP A 215 11.02 -3.00 13.22
C ASP A 215 10.90 -3.59 14.63
N ASN A 216 9.66 -3.57 15.14
CA ASN A 216 9.28 -3.95 16.50
C ASN A 216 8.46 -5.26 16.47
N SER A 217 8.75 -6.18 17.38
CA SER A 217 7.96 -7.41 17.58
C SER A 217 6.82 -7.26 18.61
N GLY A 218 6.71 -6.10 19.26
CA GLY A 218 5.65 -5.76 20.21
C GLY A 218 4.45 -5.08 19.53
N THR A 219 3.91 -4.05 20.18
CA THR A 219 2.74 -3.28 19.66
C THR A 219 3.12 -1.81 19.44
N VAL A 220 2.72 -1.23 18.32
CA VAL A 220 2.74 0.23 18.09
C VAL A 220 1.32 0.69 17.86
N THR A 221 0.78 1.45 18.81
CA THR A 221 -0.53 2.10 18.71
C THR A 221 -0.30 3.59 18.45
N ALA A 222 -0.90 4.13 17.39
CA ALA A 222 -0.74 5.54 17.01
C ALA A 222 -2.11 6.15 16.68
N LYS A 223 -2.45 7.27 17.32
CA LYS A 223 -3.79 7.87 17.29
C LYS A 223 -3.72 9.38 17.12
N ALA A 224 -4.60 9.89 16.27
CA ALA A 224 -4.81 11.31 16.01
C ALA A 224 -6.28 11.71 16.21
N THR A 225 -6.54 13.00 16.43
CA THR A 225 -7.86 13.62 16.29
C THR A 225 -7.96 14.25 14.88
N GLU A 226 -7.20 15.32 14.66
CA GLU A 226 -7.24 16.17 13.46
C GLU A 226 -6.44 15.55 12.29
N ASP A 227 -5.13 15.29 12.48
CA ASP A 227 -4.23 14.84 11.40
C ASP A 227 -4.05 13.29 11.36
N GLN A 228 -2.86 12.78 10.99
CA GLN A 228 -2.69 11.37 10.63
C GLN A 228 -2.35 10.47 11.81
N GLY A 229 -2.85 9.23 11.78
CA GLY A 229 -2.46 8.20 12.75
C GLY A 229 -0.95 7.90 12.70
N ILE A 230 -0.41 7.79 11.48
CA ILE A 230 1.04 7.75 11.19
C ILE A 230 1.31 8.61 9.95
N ASP A 231 2.22 9.60 10.07
CA ASP A 231 2.70 10.47 8.99
C ASP A 231 4.19 10.25 8.70
N ALA A 232 4.52 9.68 7.54
CA ALA A 232 5.89 9.64 7.03
C ALA A 232 6.05 10.56 5.81
N LYS A 233 6.80 11.66 5.90
CA LYS A 233 7.01 12.57 4.75
C LYS A 233 7.93 12.00 3.67
N GLU A 234 8.76 11.02 4.00
CA GLU A 234 9.35 10.07 3.04
C GLU A 234 8.63 8.70 3.10
N ASN A 235 9.33 7.61 3.42
CA ASN A 235 8.80 6.24 3.30
C ASN A 235 8.40 5.67 4.67
N LEU A 236 7.40 4.78 4.68
CA LEU A 236 7.00 4.00 5.85
C LEU A 236 7.34 2.53 5.66
N THR A 237 8.26 2.00 6.47
CA THR A 237 8.61 0.58 6.51
C THR A 237 8.07 -0.07 7.78
N ILE A 238 7.25 -1.12 7.66
CA ILE A 238 6.74 -1.91 8.78
C ILE A 238 7.22 -3.36 8.65
N LYS A 239 7.90 -3.86 9.68
CA LYS A 239 8.49 -5.20 9.82
C LYS A 239 8.62 -5.56 11.31
N GLY A 240 9.45 -6.54 11.65
CA GLY A 240 9.65 -7.03 13.03
C GLY A 240 8.63 -8.08 13.51
N GLY A 241 7.52 -8.29 12.81
CA GLY A 241 6.49 -9.28 13.14
C GLY A 241 5.49 -8.82 14.22
N GLY A 242 5.60 -7.58 14.70
CA GLY A 242 4.69 -7.00 15.68
C GLY A 242 3.33 -6.58 15.11
N THR A 243 2.54 -5.92 15.96
CA THR A 243 1.25 -5.33 15.57
C THR A 243 1.37 -3.81 15.48
N VAL A 244 0.85 -3.21 14.42
CA VAL A 244 0.73 -1.75 14.28
C VAL A 244 -0.76 -1.40 14.15
N GLU A 245 -1.26 -0.54 15.03
CA GLU A 245 -2.64 -0.04 15.01
C GLU A 245 -2.64 1.49 14.89
N ALA A 246 -2.98 1.98 13.71
CA ALA A 246 -3.05 3.40 13.40
C ALA A 246 -4.51 3.84 13.20
N SER A 247 -4.89 4.98 13.77
CA SER A 247 -6.23 5.55 13.55
C SER A 247 -6.28 7.07 13.65
N SER A 248 -7.06 7.71 12.78
CA SER A 248 -7.43 9.12 12.87
C SER A 248 -8.96 9.26 13.01
N ILE A 249 -9.43 10.47 13.33
CA ILE A 249 -10.84 10.84 13.27
C ILE A 249 -11.10 11.56 11.94
N GLU A 250 -10.41 12.67 11.69
CA GLU A 250 -10.73 13.60 10.59
C GLU A 250 -9.92 13.35 9.29
N ASP A 251 -8.65 12.92 9.38
CA ASP A 251 -7.75 12.69 8.23
C ASP A 251 -7.34 11.19 8.09
N VAL A 252 -6.28 10.89 7.35
CA VAL A 252 -5.84 9.55 6.94
C VAL A 252 -5.20 8.77 8.09
N ALA A 253 -5.55 7.49 8.25
CA ALA A 253 -4.98 6.70 9.36
C ALA A 253 -3.49 6.35 9.18
N ILE A 254 -3.03 6.09 7.95
CA ILE A 254 -1.61 5.91 7.60
C ILE A 254 -1.31 6.65 6.29
N TRP A 255 -0.39 7.61 6.33
CA TRP A 255 0.03 8.39 5.15
C TRP A 255 1.54 8.28 4.92
N ALA A 256 1.96 8.22 3.65
CA ALA A 256 3.35 8.32 3.24
C ALA A 256 3.55 9.17 1.98
N GLY A 257 4.53 10.07 2.01
CA GLY A 257 5.00 10.86 0.86
C GLY A 257 5.81 10.04 -0.16
N GLY A 258 6.31 8.88 0.27
CA GLY A 258 6.93 7.85 -0.54
C GLY A 258 6.17 6.52 -0.47
N ASN A 259 6.91 5.42 -0.40
CA ASN A 259 6.34 4.06 -0.36
C ASN A 259 5.85 3.67 1.04
N ILE A 260 4.91 2.72 1.07
CA ILE A 260 4.53 1.97 2.28
C ILE A 260 4.90 0.50 2.07
N ASP A 261 5.86 -0.02 2.83
CA ASP A 261 6.38 -1.38 2.71
C ASP A 261 6.11 -2.18 4.00
N ILE A 262 5.12 -3.08 3.95
CA ILE A 262 4.68 -3.92 5.08
C ILE A 262 5.18 -5.35 4.87
N SER A 263 5.96 -5.89 5.81
CA SER A 263 6.63 -7.18 5.65
C SER A 263 6.91 -7.93 6.96
N GLY A 264 7.64 -9.05 6.89
CA GLY A 264 8.24 -9.70 8.07
C GLY A 264 7.26 -10.35 9.05
N GLY A 265 6.03 -10.67 8.61
CA GLY A 265 4.98 -11.22 9.46
C GLY A 265 4.17 -10.18 10.24
N SER A 266 4.44 -8.88 10.05
CA SER A 266 3.76 -7.82 10.79
C SER A 266 2.27 -7.73 10.46
N GLN A 267 1.49 -7.29 11.45
CA GLN A 267 0.03 -7.19 11.39
C GLN A 267 -0.39 -5.74 11.52
N VAL A 268 -0.84 -5.13 10.43
CA VAL A 268 -1.20 -3.71 10.38
C VAL A 268 -2.71 -3.52 10.37
N LYS A 269 -3.20 -2.61 11.20
CA LYS A 269 -4.59 -2.11 11.19
C LYS A 269 -4.56 -0.61 10.96
N ALA A 270 -5.36 -0.14 10.00
CA ALA A 270 -5.52 1.26 9.68
C ALA A 270 -7.01 1.61 9.68
N ASN A 271 -7.42 2.60 10.49
CA ASN A 271 -8.82 3.02 10.55
C ASN A 271 -8.97 4.55 10.63
N SER A 272 -9.51 5.16 9.58
CA SER A 272 -10.05 6.53 9.63
C SER A 272 -11.57 6.48 9.68
N LYS A 273 -12.19 7.57 10.16
CA LYS A 273 -13.64 7.73 10.22
C LYS A 273 -14.20 8.66 9.14
N GLU A 274 -13.38 9.56 8.59
CA GLU A 274 -13.82 10.61 7.67
C GLU A 274 -12.96 10.73 6.39
N ASP A 275 -11.72 10.23 6.39
CA ASP A 275 -10.83 10.13 5.20
C ASP A 275 -10.28 8.69 5.02
N TYR A 276 -9.18 8.52 4.26
CA TYR A 276 -8.71 7.21 3.82
C TYR A 276 -8.07 6.39 4.96
N ALA A 277 -8.07 5.05 4.84
CA ALA A 277 -7.32 4.23 5.80
C ALA A 277 -5.81 4.27 5.51
N VAL A 278 -5.40 4.13 4.25
CA VAL A 278 -4.00 4.14 3.83
C VAL A 278 -3.82 4.97 2.55
N LYS A 279 -2.85 5.89 2.53
CA LYS A 279 -2.53 6.76 1.39
C LYS A 279 -1.02 6.80 1.15
N ALA A 280 -0.57 6.25 0.02
CA ALA A 280 0.83 6.33 -0.43
C ALA A 280 0.93 7.21 -1.68
N ILE A 281 1.85 8.18 -1.68
CA ILE A 281 2.23 8.95 -2.89
C ILE A 281 3.27 8.18 -3.72
N GLY A 282 3.97 7.20 -3.11
CA GLY A 282 4.64 6.10 -3.80
C GLY A 282 3.71 4.90 -4.01
N GLY A 283 4.26 3.70 -3.92
CA GLY A 283 3.52 2.42 -3.99
C GLY A 283 3.24 1.80 -2.62
N LEU A 284 2.32 0.83 -2.59
CA LEU A 284 2.09 -0.04 -1.42
C LEU A 284 2.61 -1.45 -1.70
N THR A 285 3.53 -1.94 -0.86
CA THR A 285 3.93 -3.36 -0.84
C THR A 285 3.44 -4.03 0.44
N VAL A 286 2.79 -5.18 0.32
CA VAL A 286 2.55 -6.10 1.45
C VAL A 286 3.14 -7.46 1.10
N THR A 287 4.15 -7.91 1.86
CA THR A 287 4.93 -9.12 1.55
C THR A 287 5.10 -10.02 2.77
N ASN A 288 4.49 -11.20 2.77
CA ASN A 288 4.46 -12.12 3.93
C ASN A 288 3.96 -11.43 5.22
N ALA A 289 2.88 -10.65 5.13
CA ALA A 289 2.35 -9.81 6.19
C ALA A 289 0.81 -9.64 6.06
N SER A 290 0.17 -8.92 6.98
CA SER A 290 -1.25 -8.61 6.89
C SER A 290 -1.59 -7.12 7.06
N LEU A 291 -2.63 -6.69 6.35
CA LEU A 291 -3.20 -5.35 6.40
C LEU A 291 -4.72 -5.43 6.54
N ASN A 292 -5.28 -4.74 7.53
CA ASN A 292 -6.72 -4.54 7.69
C ASN A 292 -7.01 -3.03 7.65
N ALA A 293 -7.54 -2.57 6.52
CA ALA A 293 -7.73 -1.15 6.21
C ALA A 293 -9.23 -0.81 6.14
N HIS A 294 -9.66 0.22 6.86
CA HIS A 294 -11.04 0.71 6.85
C HIS A 294 -11.09 2.24 6.86
N GLY A 295 -11.60 2.84 5.79
CA GLY A 295 -11.67 4.29 5.61
C GLY A 295 -12.95 4.75 4.90
N VAL A 296 -13.06 6.07 4.73
CA VAL A 296 -14.15 6.72 3.99
C VAL A 296 -13.65 7.20 2.63
N GLY A 297 -14.46 7.04 1.60
CA GLY A 297 -14.05 7.20 0.21
C GLY A 297 -13.08 6.10 -0.23
N TYR A 298 -11.83 6.15 0.21
CA TYR A 298 -10.80 5.17 -0.14
C TYR A 298 -10.35 4.33 1.05
N GLY A 299 -10.32 3.01 0.86
CA GLY A 299 -9.77 2.11 1.88
C GLY A 299 -8.24 2.12 1.82
N VAL A 300 -7.70 1.91 0.62
CA VAL A 300 -6.28 1.97 0.29
C VAL A 300 -6.12 2.68 -1.05
N TYR A 301 -5.35 3.77 -1.05
CA TYR A 301 -4.95 4.53 -2.23
C TYR A 301 -3.41 4.54 -2.32
N ALA A 302 -2.85 4.14 -3.45
CA ALA A 302 -1.42 4.26 -3.73
C ALA A 302 -1.22 4.84 -5.13
N TYR A 303 -0.37 5.85 -5.29
CA TYR A 303 -0.18 6.48 -6.61
C TYR A 303 0.58 5.57 -7.58
N LYS A 304 1.58 4.85 -7.07
CA LYS A 304 2.49 3.99 -7.84
C LYS A 304 2.29 2.51 -7.51
N GLY A 305 1.04 2.07 -7.61
CA GLY A 305 0.68 0.66 -7.64
C GLY A 305 0.60 -0.03 -6.28
N ILE A 306 0.10 -1.27 -6.31
CA ILE A 306 -0.14 -2.09 -5.12
C ILE A 306 0.36 -3.51 -5.39
N THR A 307 1.38 -3.97 -4.66
CA THR A 307 1.89 -5.35 -4.73
C THR A 307 1.59 -6.13 -3.46
N LEU A 308 0.77 -7.18 -3.58
CA LEU A 308 0.36 -8.08 -2.50
C LEU A 308 0.95 -9.48 -2.74
N ASP A 309 2.06 -9.80 -2.05
CA ASP A 309 2.86 -11.03 -2.24
C ASP A 309 2.82 -11.91 -0.98
N HIS A 310 2.14 -13.06 -1.06
CA HIS A 310 1.90 -13.92 0.11
C HIS A 310 1.27 -13.17 1.30
N ALA A 311 0.36 -12.24 1.01
CA ALA A 311 -0.22 -11.30 1.96
C ALA A 311 -1.66 -11.67 2.35
N THR A 312 -2.09 -11.29 3.55
CA THR A 312 -3.51 -11.36 3.95
C THR A 312 -4.06 -9.95 4.11
N VAL A 313 -4.88 -9.51 3.16
CA VAL A 313 -5.36 -8.13 3.08
C VAL A 313 -6.89 -8.09 3.16
N THR A 314 -7.42 -7.28 4.07
CA THR A 314 -8.85 -6.95 4.13
C THR A 314 -8.98 -5.44 3.98
N VAL A 315 -9.81 -4.98 3.04
CA VAL A 315 -10.05 -3.55 2.84
C VAL A 315 -11.54 -3.25 2.79
N ARG A 316 -11.93 -2.17 3.45
CA ARG A 316 -13.29 -1.63 3.52
C ARG A 316 -13.25 -0.13 3.19
N ALA A 317 -14.13 0.27 2.29
CA ALA A 317 -14.37 1.67 1.94
C ALA A 317 -15.88 1.92 1.87
N ALA A 318 -16.34 3.02 2.44
CA ALA A 318 -17.73 3.46 2.30
C ALA A 318 -17.83 4.99 2.29
N ALA A 319 -18.72 5.55 1.49
CA ALA A 319 -19.07 6.98 1.54
C ALA A 319 -20.50 7.20 1.02
N GLU A 320 -21.08 8.36 1.37
CA GLU A 320 -22.48 8.65 1.00
C GLU A 320 -22.63 9.21 -0.44
N ARG A 321 -21.67 9.98 -0.97
CA ARG A 321 -21.87 10.81 -2.19
C ARG A 321 -20.67 10.88 -3.14
N ASP A 322 -19.70 10.01 -2.97
CA ASP A 322 -18.36 10.14 -3.57
C ASP A 322 -17.94 8.88 -4.36
N ASP A 323 -16.81 8.99 -5.06
CA ASP A 323 -16.12 7.90 -5.77
C ASP A 323 -15.46 6.98 -4.72
N VAL A 324 -16.10 5.84 -4.38
CA VAL A 324 -15.63 4.92 -3.32
C VAL A 324 -14.74 3.83 -3.88
N SER A 325 -13.52 3.65 -3.36
CA SER A 325 -12.63 2.56 -3.81
C SER A 325 -11.93 1.83 -2.68
N ALA A 326 -12.06 0.50 -2.61
CA ALA A 326 -11.39 -0.27 -1.56
C ALA A 326 -9.88 -0.39 -1.83
N LEU A 327 -9.46 -0.90 -3.00
CA LEU A 327 -8.06 -0.89 -3.45
C LEU A 327 -7.95 -0.07 -4.74
N PHE A 328 -7.16 1.02 -4.72
CA PHE A 328 -7.05 1.96 -5.85
C PHE A 328 -5.62 2.39 -6.17
N THR A 329 -5.32 2.58 -7.46
CA THR A 329 -4.11 3.22 -7.98
C THR A 329 -4.36 3.99 -9.30
N ASP A 330 -3.59 5.05 -9.55
CA ASP A 330 -3.64 5.83 -10.79
C ASP A 330 -2.52 5.42 -11.79
N GLU A 331 -1.23 5.49 -11.41
CA GLU A 331 -0.14 5.46 -12.41
C GLU A 331 0.44 4.07 -12.74
N ASP A 332 0.33 3.11 -11.83
CA ASP A 332 0.96 1.78 -11.90
C ASP A 332 -0.05 0.63 -11.67
N ASP A 333 0.42 -0.62 -11.63
CA ASP A 333 -0.39 -1.84 -11.60
C ASP A 333 -0.86 -2.28 -10.20
N ILE A 334 -1.91 -3.11 -10.16
CA ILE A 334 -2.30 -3.89 -8.98
C ILE A 334 -1.89 -5.36 -9.19
N VAL A 335 -0.97 -5.85 -8.37
CA VAL A 335 -0.34 -7.18 -8.51
C VAL A 335 -0.60 -8.02 -7.26
N ILE A 336 -1.47 -9.03 -7.37
CA ILE A 336 -1.85 -9.95 -6.30
C ILE A 336 -1.30 -11.35 -6.64
N LYS A 337 -0.36 -11.87 -5.84
CA LYS A 337 0.41 -13.06 -6.20
C LYS A 337 0.79 -13.98 -5.03
N ASN A 338 1.26 -15.18 -5.37
CA ASN A 338 1.95 -16.12 -4.47
C ASN A 338 1.13 -16.59 -3.25
N GLY A 339 -0.17 -16.86 -3.43
CA GLY A 339 -1.04 -17.31 -2.35
C GLY A 339 -1.62 -16.18 -1.49
N SER A 340 -1.59 -14.94 -1.98
CA SER A 340 -2.25 -13.82 -1.32
C SER A 340 -3.76 -14.04 -1.18
N ILE A 341 -4.31 -13.59 -0.06
CA ILE A 341 -5.73 -13.63 0.28
C ILE A 341 -6.22 -12.19 0.41
N VAL A 342 -7.16 -11.77 -0.44
CA VAL A 342 -7.67 -10.40 -0.50
C VAL A 342 -9.19 -10.39 -0.37
N ASP A 343 -9.71 -9.64 0.59
CA ASP A 343 -11.13 -9.32 0.73
C ASP A 343 -11.33 -7.80 0.67
N ALA A 344 -11.70 -7.29 -0.50
CA ALA A 344 -11.97 -5.89 -0.77
C ALA A 344 -13.48 -5.64 -0.92
N PHE A 345 -13.98 -4.61 -0.25
CA PHE A 345 -15.40 -4.21 -0.27
C PHE A 345 -15.56 -2.70 -0.30
N ALA A 346 -16.32 -2.20 -1.25
CA ALA A 346 -16.62 -0.78 -1.46
C ALA A 346 -18.14 -0.56 -1.57
N GLU A 347 -18.68 0.44 -0.85
CA GLU A 347 -20.12 0.72 -0.81
C GLU A 347 -20.37 2.24 -0.89
N GLY A 348 -21.06 2.69 -1.94
CA GLY A 348 -21.26 4.12 -2.23
C GLY A 348 -22.05 4.38 -3.50
N GLU A 349 -22.21 5.65 -3.87
CA GLU A 349 -22.95 6.04 -5.09
C GLU A 349 -22.21 5.54 -6.36
N PHE A 350 -20.90 5.80 -6.42
CA PHE A 350 -19.96 5.21 -7.37
C PHE A 350 -18.99 4.33 -6.57
N SER A 351 -18.71 3.10 -6.99
CA SER A 351 -17.91 2.19 -6.17
C SER A 351 -17.08 1.17 -6.94
N THR A 352 -15.83 0.95 -6.51
CA THR A 352 -14.98 -0.13 -7.02
C THR A 352 -14.26 -0.88 -5.89
N ALA A 353 -14.23 -2.21 -5.95
CA ALA A 353 -13.51 -2.96 -4.91
C ALA A 353 -12.00 -3.09 -5.22
N ILE A 354 -11.64 -3.26 -6.49
CA ILE A 354 -10.24 -3.20 -6.96
C ILE A 354 -10.21 -2.41 -8.27
N SER A 355 -9.49 -1.29 -8.31
CA SER A 355 -9.44 -0.41 -9.50
C SER A 355 -8.03 0.13 -9.79
N THR A 356 -7.67 0.16 -11.07
CA THR A 356 -6.55 0.95 -11.60
C THR A 356 -7.05 1.86 -12.72
N ARG A 357 -6.66 3.14 -12.74
CA ARG A 357 -7.10 4.13 -13.74
C ARG A 357 -5.90 4.95 -14.27
N ASN A 358 -5.21 4.46 -15.31
CA ASN A 358 -4.07 5.20 -15.87
C ASN A 358 -4.54 6.31 -16.84
N TYR A 359 -4.15 7.56 -16.51
CA TYR A 359 -4.37 8.78 -17.29
C TYR A 359 -3.07 9.37 -17.89
N ASN A 360 -1.89 8.84 -17.52
CA ASN A 360 -0.58 9.41 -17.81
C ASN A 360 0.20 8.58 -18.86
N PRO A 361 0.30 9.02 -20.13
CA PRO A 361 0.87 8.23 -21.24
C PRO A 361 2.41 8.05 -21.21
N ASN A 362 3.05 8.34 -20.07
CA ASN A 362 4.46 8.04 -19.82
C ASN A 362 4.65 6.97 -18.73
N GLU A 363 3.61 6.68 -17.94
CA GLU A 363 3.64 5.70 -16.85
C GLU A 363 3.08 4.35 -17.32
N ALA A 364 3.57 3.27 -16.72
CA ALA A 364 3.44 1.91 -17.27
C ALA A 364 2.22 1.12 -16.79
N GLY A 365 1.38 1.71 -15.92
CA GLY A 365 0.26 1.01 -15.27
C GLY A 365 -1.05 0.97 -16.04
N GLY A 366 -2.09 0.55 -15.33
CA GLY A 366 -3.44 0.32 -15.87
C GLY A 366 -3.81 -1.16 -15.96
N HIS A 367 -3.02 -2.06 -15.38
CA HIS A 367 -3.25 -3.50 -15.39
C HIS A 367 -3.50 -4.07 -13.99
N ILE A 368 -4.26 -5.17 -13.93
CA ILE A 368 -4.53 -5.94 -12.71
C ILE A 368 -4.10 -7.38 -12.95
N TYR A 369 -3.11 -7.84 -12.19
CA TYR A 369 -2.56 -9.19 -12.28
C TYR A 369 -2.89 -10.00 -11.03
N ILE A 370 -3.66 -11.07 -11.16
CA ILE A 370 -4.05 -11.96 -10.06
C ILE A 370 -3.52 -13.37 -10.34
N SER A 371 -2.60 -13.86 -9.52
CA SER A 371 -1.89 -15.14 -9.75
C SER A 371 -1.80 -16.04 -8.52
N ASP A 372 -2.15 -17.32 -8.67
CA ASP A 372 -2.09 -18.35 -7.62
C ASP A 372 -2.70 -17.87 -6.27
N SER A 373 -3.76 -17.05 -6.31
CA SER A 373 -4.26 -16.27 -5.17
C SER A 373 -5.79 -16.43 -4.97
N VAL A 374 -6.29 -15.93 -3.84
CA VAL A 374 -7.73 -15.90 -3.51
C VAL A 374 -8.18 -14.46 -3.34
N VAL A 375 -9.08 -13.99 -4.22
CA VAL A 375 -9.58 -12.61 -4.24
C VAL A 375 -11.09 -12.58 -4.14
N LYS A 376 -11.60 -11.71 -3.27
CA LYS A 376 -13.00 -11.33 -3.14
C LYS A 376 -13.08 -9.82 -3.31
N ALA A 377 -13.82 -9.36 -4.31
CA ALA A 377 -13.90 -7.95 -4.72
C ALA A 377 -15.37 -7.58 -4.93
N ILE A 378 -15.97 -6.91 -3.94
CA ILE A 378 -17.41 -6.61 -3.93
C ILE A 378 -17.62 -5.09 -3.91
N ALA A 379 -18.06 -4.52 -5.03
CA ALA A 379 -18.61 -3.17 -5.08
C ALA A 379 -20.13 -3.21 -4.91
N ARG A 380 -20.69 -2.21 -4.24
CA ARG A 380 -22.14 -2.03 -4.06
C ARG A 380 -22.57 -0.60 -4.23
N TYR A 381 -23.77 -0.44 -4.76
CA TYR A 381 -24.51 0.81 -4.71
C TYR A 381 -25.08 1.08 -3.31
N ALA A 382 -24.94 2.31 -2.82
CA ALA A 382 -25.61 2.80 -1.61
C ALA A 382 -26.68 3.85 -1.96
N GLU A 383 -27.92 3.64 -1.51
CA GLU A 383 -29.08 4.48 -1.86
C GLU A 383 -29.56 5.25 -0.61
N ILE A 384 -29.37 6.57 -0.56
CA ILE A 384 -29.76 7.40 0.61
C ILE A 384 -31.27 7.68 0.60
N GLY A 385 -31.93 7.60 1.76
CA GLY A 385 -33.36 7.80 1.96
C GLY A 385 -33.89 9.24 1.79
N GLY A 386 -33.79 9.78 0.58
CA GLY A 386 -34.73 10.78 0.05
C GLY A 386 -36.02 10.13 -0.48
N ASP A 387 -36.95 10.93 -1.04
CA ASP A 387 -38.26 10.46 -1.53
C ASP A 387 -38.16 9.58 -2.81
N GLY A 388 -37.68 8.35 -2.64
CA GLY A 388 -37.60 7.33 -3.68
C GLY A 388 -36.53 7.59 -4.75
N PRO A 389 -36.50 6.78 -5.82
CA PRO A 389 -35.58 6.98 -6.93
C PRO A 389 -36.02 8.20 -7.74
N ALA A 390 -35.44 9.35 -7.43
CA ALA A 390 -35.57 10.59 -8.20
C ALA A 390 -34.74 10.55 -9.50
N CYS A 391 -34.64 9.36 -10.13
CA CYS A 391 -33.72 9.03 -11.21
C CYS A 391 -34.13 9.61 -12.57
N TYR A 392 -34.49 10.89 -12.65
CA TYR A 392 -35.04 11.52 -13.84
C TYR A 392 -34.59 12.98 -13.99
N SER A 393 -33.37 13.18 -14.47
CA SER A 393 -32.97 14.43 -15.11
C SER A 393 -33.75 14.58 -16.43
N GLY A 394 -34.76 15.44 -16.46
CA GLY A 394 -35.44 15.76 -17.72
C GLY A 394 -34.55 16.61 -18.62
N ASP A 395 -34.17 16.06 -19.78
CA ASP A 395 -33.57 16.83 -20.86
C ASP A 395 -34.50 17.98 -21.32
N GLN A 396 -33.98 18.98 -22.03
CA GLN A 396 -34.80 20.14 -22.46
C GLN A 396 -35.96 19.77 -23.41
N ASP A 397 -35.92 18.57 -23.99
CA ASP A 397 -36.98 18.01 -24.83
C ASP A 397 -38.06 17.23 -24.05
N GLY A 398 -37.88 17.03 -22.73
CA GLY A 398 -38.87 16.43 -21.84
C GLY A 398 -38.97 14.90 -21.89
N GLU A 399 -37.99 14.22 -22.48
CA GLU A 399 -37.87 12.76 -22.39
C GLU A 399 -37.43 12.36 -20.96
N ILE A 400 -38.05 11.30 -20.42
CA ILE A 400 -37.87 10.86 -19.04
C ILE A 400 -36.90 9.67 -19.06
N THR A 401 -35.62 9.98 -19.12
CA THR A 401 -34.53 9.00 -19.13
C THR A 401 -34.14 8.62 -17.69
N PRO A 402 -33.98 7.32 -17.37
CA PRO A 402 -33.46 6.91 -16.07
C PRO A 402 -32.02 7.43 -15.89
N GLU A 403 -31.80 8.26 -14.88
CA GLU A 403 -30.44 8.59 -14.41
C GLU A 403 -29.72 7.28 -14.10
N ARG A 404 -28.50 7.16 -14.63
CA ARG A 404 -27.74 5.92 -14.57
C ARG A 404 -27.26 5.73 -13.13
N ARG A 405 -27.78 4.71 -12.45
CA ARG A 405 -27.18 4.16 -11.22
C ARG A 405 -25.68 4.01 -11.45
N GLY A 406 -24.89 4.40 -10.45
CA GLY A 406 -23.47 4.69 -10.62
C GLY A 406 -22.63 3.53 -11.15
N VAL A 407 -21.38 3.83 -11.45
CA VAL A 407 -20.40 2.82 -11.85
C VAL A 407 -19.99 2.04 -10.62
N ASN A 408 -20.63 0.89 -10.40
CA ASN A 408 -20.41 -0.01 -9.28
C ASN A 408 -19.79 -1.33 -9.83
N ILE A 409 -18.46 -1.46 -9.76
CA ILE A 409 -17.71 -2.54 -10.43
C ILE A 409 -16.80 -3.30 -9.45
N GLY A 410 -16.88 -4.64 -9.44
CA GLY A 410 -16.04 -5.48 -8.56
C GLY A 410 -14.54 -5.29 -8.83
N ILE A 411 -14.09 -5.54 -10.07
CA ILE A 411 -12.71 -5.35 -10.52
C ILE A 411 -12.70 -4.50 -11.81
N PHE A 412 -12.03 -3.35 -11.79
CA PHE A 412 -12.03 -2.38 -12.89
C PHE A 412 -10.60 -2.00 -13.31
N ALA A 413 -10.32 -1.96 -14.61
CA ALA A 413 -9.06 -1.46 -15.13
C ALA A 413 -9.33 -0.50 -16.30
N GLN A 414 -8.86 0.75 -16.20
CA GLN A 414 -9.10 1.79 -17.20
C GLN A 414 -7.79 2.41 -17.67
N THR A 415 -7.66 2.63 -18.98
CA THR A 415 -6.52 3.34 -19.60
C THR A 415 -6.99 4.37 -20.61
N SER A 416 -6.45 5.58 -20.53
CA SER A 416 -6.80 6.72 -21.41
C SER A 416 -6.21 6.61 -22.82
N GLU A 417 -6.56 7.57 -23.69
CA GLU A 417 -6.02 7.62 -25.05
C GLU A 417 -4.49 7.77 -25.10
N GLY A 418 -3.86 6.99 -25.98
CA GLY A 418 -2.42 7.01 -26.20
C GLY A 418 -1.62 6.11 -25.24
N ILE A 419 -2.28 5.53 -24.25
CA ILE A 419 -1.71 4.59 -23.27
C ILE A 419 -1.78 3.15 -23.82
N MET A 420 -0.99 2.24 -23.25
CA MET A 420 -1.18 0.81 -23.51
C MET A 420 -2.57 0.39 -22.99
N PRO A 421 -3.38 -0.40 -23.73
CA PRO A 421 -4.73 -0.76 -23.28
C PRO A 421 -4.74 -1.58 -21.98
N ALA A 422 -5.68 -1.28 -21.08
CA ALA A 422 -5.86 -1.94 -19.80
C ALA A 422 -5.97 -3.47 -19.93
N THR A 423 -5.41 -4.21 -18.97
CA THR A 423 -5.45 -5.69 -18.95
C THR A 423 -5.79 -6.20 -17.57
N ILE A 424 -6.74 -7.13 -17.46
CA ILE A 424 -7.02 -7.89 -16.24
C ILE A 424 -6.66 -9.36 -16.50
N SER A 425 -5.54 -9.83 -15.95
CA SER A 425 -5.06 -11.21 -16.14
C SER A 425 -5.23 -12.04 -14.87
N ILE A 426 -6.03 -13.11 -14.95
CA ILE A 426 -6.37 -14.00 -13.82
C ILE A 426 -5.78 -15.39 -14.08
N VAL A 427 -4.72 -15.71 -13.36
CA VAL A 427 -3.90 -16.92 -13.56
C VAL A 427 -4.06 -17.86 -12.37
N ARG A 428 -4.60 -19.07 -12.59
CA ARG A 428 -4.74 -20.15 -11.57
C ARG A 428 -5.30 -19.67 -10.21
N SER A 429 -6.20 -18.70 -10.23
CA SER A 429 -6.68 -18.00 -9.03
C SER A 429 -8.17 -18.22 -8.79
N THR A 430 -8.59 -18.12 -7.53
CA THR A 430 -10.00 -18.08 -7.13
C THR A 430 -10.41 -16.63 -7.00
N VAL A 431 -11.33 -16.16 -7.84
CA VAL A 431 -11.82 -14.77 -7.83
C VAL A 431 -13.35 -14.77 -7.71
N THR A 432 -13.87 -14.10 -6.69
CA THR A 432 -15.30 -13.76 -6.56
C THR A 432 -15.43 -12.26 -6.70
N ALA A 433 -16.02 -11.81 -7.80
CA ALA A 433 -16.24 -10.39 -8.09
C ALA A 433 -17.73 -10.08 -8.20
N GLU A 434 -18.19 -9.02 -7.54
CA GLU A 434 -19.59 -8.58 -7.51
C GLU A 434 -19.64 -7.05 -7.69
N GLY A 435 -20.58 -6.56 -8.50
CA GLY A 435 -20.79 -5.13 -8.75
C GLY A 435 -22.11 -4.89 -9.48
N ASP A 436 -22.87 -3.88 -9.05
CA ASP A 436 -24.22 -3.62 -9.57
C ASP A 436 -24.23 -3.17 -11.04
N THR A 437 -23.12 -2.65 -11.58
CA THR A 437 -22.90 -2.49 -13.02
C THR A 437 -22.32 -3.76 -13.62
N ALA A 438 -21.13 -4.17 -13.17
CA ALA A 438 -20.38 -5.31 -13.70
C ALA A 438 -19.49 -5.95 -12.63
N ALA A 439 -19.22 -7.26 -12.73
CA ALA A 439 -18.29 -7.94 -11.84
C ALA A 439 -16.83 -7.61 -12.17
N ILE A 440 -16.43 -7.70 -13.44
CA ILE A 440 -15.06 -7.48 -13.91
C ILE A 440 -15.12 -6.77 -15.27
N PHE A 441 -14.43 -5.65 -15.43
CA PHE A 441 -14.45 -4.85 -16.67
C PHE A 441 -13.07 -4.21 -16.94
N ALA A 442 -12.47 -4.53 -18.08
CA ALA A 442 -11.26 -3.88 -18.60
C ALA A 442 -11.62 -2.93 -19.74
N LEU A 443 -11.11 -1.70 -19.72
CA LEU A 443 -11.56 -0.60 -20.59
C LEU A 443 -10.39 0.25 -21.10
N ALA A 444 -10.38 0.55 -22.40
CA ALA A 444 -9.45 1.50 -23.01
C ALA A 444 -10.17 2.56 -23.84
N MET A 445 -9.66 3.80 -23.79
CA MET A 445 -10.18 4.93 -24.55
C MET A 445 -9.27 5.20 -25.77
N SER A 446 -9.83 5.63 -26.91
CA SER A 446 -9.04 6.06 -28.08
C SER A 446 -9.86 6.89 -29.07
N ALA A 447 -9.23 7.78 -29.84
CA ALA A 447 -9.91 8.50 -30.93
C ALA A 447 -10.11 7.64 -32.22
N ASP A 448 -9.56 6.43 -32.27
CA ASP A 448 -9.57 5.58 -33.47
C ASP A 448 -10.20 4.19 -33.31
N GLY A 449 -10.68 3.86 -32.10
CA GLY A 449 -11.38 2.61 -31.76
C GLY A 449 -10.52 1.34 -31.80
N LYS A 450 -9.18 1.44 -31.82
CA LYS A 450 -8.28 0.27 -31.87
C LYS A 450 -7.66 -0.13 -30.53
N ALA A 451 -7.58 0.79 -29.57
CA ALA A 451 -7.27 0.41 -28.19
C ALA A 451 -8.44 -0.41 -27.65
N ILE A 452 -8.18 -1.53 -26.98
CA ILE A 452 -9.22 -2.42 -26.44
C ILE A 452 -8.71 -2.91 -25.09
N GLY A 453 -9.41 -2.60 -24.00
CA GLY A 453 -9.13 -3.22 -22.70
C GLY A 453 -9.45 -4.72 -22.73
N THR A 454 -8.59 -5.57 -22.18
CA THR A 454 -8.70 -7.03 -22.31
C THR A 454 -8.80 -7.76 -20.98
N ILE A 455 -9.46 -8.93 -21.00
CA ILE A 455 -9.50 -9.87 -19.86
C ILE A 455 -8.88 -11.20 -20.28
N GLU A 456 -7.83 -11.62 -19.57
CA GLU A 456 -7.14 -12.89 -19.77
C GLU A 456 -7.42 -13.84 -18.59
N ILE A 457 -7.74 -15.11 -18.86
CA ILE A 457 -7.99 -16.11 -17.82
C ILE A 457 -7.19 -17.38 -18.17
N GLU A 458 -6.16 -17.70 -17.38
CA GLU A 458 -5.24 -18.82 -17.63
C GLU A 458 -5.26 -19.84 -16.49
N GLY A 459 -5.40 -21.13 -16.82
CA GLY A 459 -5.45 -22.21 -15.82
C GLY A 459 -6.63 -22.10 -14.85
N ALA A 460 -7.63 -21.30 -15.19
CA ALA A 460 -8.85 -21.04 -14.43
C ALA A 460 -10.07 -21.01 -15.37
N SER A 461 -11.27 -21.06 -14.81
CA SER A 461 -12.52 -21.10 -15.56
C SER A 461 -13.64 -20.33 -14.87
N ILE A 462 -14.55 -19.76 -15.66
CA ILE A 462 -15.72 -19.02 -15.19
C ILE A 462 -16.79 -20.05 -14.75
N LEU A 463 -17.12 -20.06 -13.46
CA LEU A 463 -18.15 -20.92 -12.85
C LEU A 463 -19.46 -20.18 -12.59
N THR A 464 -19.45 -18.85 -12.60
CA THR A 464 -20.65 -18.00 -12.54
C THR A 464 -20.41 -16.76 -13.40
N PRO A 465 -21.33 -16.39 -14.31
CA PRO A 465 -22.54 -17.14 -14.68
C PRO A 465 -22.22 -18.49 -15.33
N GLU A 466 -23.16 -19.44 -15.29
CA GLU A 466 -22.98 -20.75 -15.93
C GLU A 466 -22.88 -20.56 -17.45
N GLY A 467 -21.83 -21.11 -18.06
CA GLY A 467 -21.51 -20.87 -19.48
C GLY A 467 -21.02 -19.45 -19.78
N GLY A 468 -20.63 -18.68 -18.76
CA GLY A 468 -20.11 -17.33 -18.89
C GLY A 468 -18.82 -17.25 -19.72
N LYS A 469 -18.62 -16.11 -20.39
CA LYS A 469 -17.48 -15.82 -21.25
C LYS A 469 -16.98 -14.39 -21.02
N VAL A 470 -15.78 -14.11 -21.53
CA VAL A 470 -15.36 -12.73 -21.84
C VAL A 470 -16.12 -12.29 -23.10
N ILE A 471 -16.76 -11.12 -23.05
CA ILE A 471 -17.49 -10.49 -24.17
C ILE A 471 -16.95 -9.09 -24.46
N ASP A 472 -17.05 -8.64 -25.71
CA ASP A 472 -16.50 -7.35 -26.16
C ASP A 472 -17.47 -6.18 -25.88
N TYR A 473 -16.94 -5.08 -25.37
CA TYR A 473 -17.63 -3.79 -25.21
C TYR A 473 -17.11 -2.76 -26.23
N ARG A 474 -18.02 -2.05 -26.91
CA ARG A 474 -17.70 -0.97 -27.87
C ARG A 474 -18.72 0.16 -27.78
N HIS A 475 -18.36 1.25 -27.11
CA HIS A 475 -19.12 2.50 -27.12
C HIS A 475 -18.41 3.56 -27.98
N LYS A 476 -19.19 4.52 -28.48
CA LYS A 476 -18.69 5.65 -29.29
C LYS A 476 -19.50 6.89 -28.98
N GLU A 477 -18.83 7.92 -28.49
CA GLU A 477 -19.40 9.23 -28.23
C GLU A 477 -18.90 10.27 -29.24
N GLU A 478 -19.79 11.14 -29.73
CA GLU A 478 -19.43 12.28 -30.59
C GLU A 478 -19.47 13.58 -29.78
N LEU A 479 -18.30 14.01 -29.32
CA LEU A 479 -18.11 15.23 -28.53
C LEU A 479 -17.85 16.45 -29.44
N SER A 480 -17.87 17.65 -28.86
CA SER A 480 -17.70 18.90 -29.61
C SER A 480 -16.27 19.15 -30.15
N ASP A 481 -15.31 18.40 -29.63
CA ASP A 481 -13.86 18.48 -29.89
C ASP A 481 -13.30 17.22 -30.58
N GLY A 482 -14.02 16.09 -30.57
CA GLY A 482 -13.61 14.86 -31.22
C GLY A 482 -14.63 13.72 -31.14
N THR A 483 -14.22 12.52 -31.56
CA THR A 483 -14.95 11.28 -31.29
C THR A 483 -14.15 10.46 -30.30
N VAL A 484 -14.77 10.08 -29.19
CA VAL A 484 -14.16 9.16 -28.21
C VAL A 484 -14.75 7.78 -28.45
N TYR A 485 -13.88 6.79 -28.63
CA TYR A 485 -14.26 5.37 -28.61
C TYR A 485 -13.83 4.78 -27.27
N GLU A 486 -14.78 4.16 -26.58
CA GLU A 486 -14.48 3.28 -25.46
C GLU A 486 -14.56 1.84 -25.94
N ALA A 487 -13.51 1.07 -25.70
CA ALA A 487 -13.43 -0.30 -26.16
C ALA A 487 -12.76 -1.17 -25.09
N GLY A 488 -13.43 -2.27 -24.76
CA GLY A 488 -13.08 -3.08 -23.60
C GLY A 488 -13.63 -4.48 -23.67
N GLN A 489 -13.53 -5.17 -22.54
CA GLN A 489 -14.02 -6.53 -22.33
C GLN A 489 -14.57 -6.70 -20.92
N THR A 490 -15.67 -7.44 -20.79
CA THR A 490 -16.32 -7.74 -19.51
C THR A 490 -16.72 -9.22 -19.44
N ILE A 491 -17.06 -9.72 -18.26
CA ILE A 491 -17.66 -11.04 -18.11
C ILE A 491 -19.16 -10.95 -18.39
N GLY A 492 -19.67 -11.87 -19.21
CA GLY A 492 -21.08 -11.90 -19.59
C GLY A 492 -21.56 -13.26 -20.09
N THR A 493 -22.73 -13.29 -20.73
CA THR A 493 -23.32 -14.51 -21.29
C THR A 493 -23.53 -14.41 -22.81
N GLY A 494 -23.36 -15.54 -23.50
CA GLY A 494 -23.46 -15.61 -24.97
C GLY A 494 -22.20 -15.14 -25.69
N ASP A 495 -22.35 -14.78 -26.97
CA ASP A 495 -21.28 -14.29 -27.87
C ASP A 495 -21.64 -12.87 -28.37
N ALA A 496 -22.05 -12.00 -27.45
CA ALA A 496 -22.51 -10.65 -27.74
C ALA A 496 -21.33 -9.66 -27.89
N VAL A 497 -21.58 -8.58 -28.64
CA VAL A 497 -20.83 -7.33 -28.54
C VAL A 497 -21.81 -6.28 -28.04
N ILE A 498 -21.48 -5.62 -26.93
CA ILE A 498 -22.36 -4.68 -26.23
C ILE A 498 -21.85 -3.24 -26.37
N ASP A 499 -22.77 -2.26 -26.38
CA ASP A 499 -22.47 -0.82 -26.47
C ASP A 499 -22.82 -0.04 -25.19
N SER A 500 -23.26 -0.75 -24.14
CA SER A 500 -23.61 -0.24 -22.82
C SER A 500 -23.15 -1.21 -21.72
N PRO A 501 -22.51 -0.75 -20.63
CA PRO A 501 -22.17 -1.62 -19.50
C PRO A 501 -23.38 -1.97 -18.63
N TYR A 502 -24.57 -1.45 -18.97
CA TYR A 502 -25.85 -1.72 -18.29
C TYR A 502 -26.72 -2.76 -19.02
N ASP A 503 -26.19 -3.41 -20.07
CA ASP A 503 -26.88 -4.47 -20.81
C ASP A 503 -27.09 -5.74 -19.94
N ASP A 504 -28.25 -6.39 -20.06
CA ASP A 504 -28.59 -7.62 -19.31
C ASP A 504 -27.62 -8.80 -19.59
N ALA A 505 -26.83 -8.75 -20.66
CA ALA A 505 -25.76 -9.71 -20.95
C ALA A 505 -24.55 -9.60 -20.00
N VAL A 506 -24.38 -8.48 -19.30
CA VAL A 506 -23.25 -8.21 -18.38
C VAL A 506 -23.43 -8.96 -17.06
N ALA A 507 -22.39 -9.70 -16.65
CA ALA A 507 -22.40 -10.42 -15.39
C ALA A 507 -22.12 -9.47 -14.21
N LYS A 508 -23.16 -9.13 -13.44
CA LYS A 508 -23.06 -8.42 -12.14
C LYS A 508 -22.36 -9.24 -11.04
N ARG A 509 -22.16 -10.54 -11.27
CA ARG A 509 -21.46 -11.47 -10.40
C ARG A 509 -20.64 -12.47 -11.21
N ALA A 510 -19.32 -12.47 -11.00
CA ALA A 510 -18.39 -13.43 -11.57
C ALA A 510 -17.80 -14.30 -10.46
N VAL A 511 -17.76 -15.62 -10.69
CA VAL A 511 -16.95 -16.55 -9.89
C VAL A 511 -16.04 -17.28 -10.84
N ILE A 512 -14.73 -17.11 -10.65
CA ILE A 512 -13.66 -17.77 -11.39
C ILE A 512 -12.91 -18.66 -10.39
N ALA A 513 -12.57 -19.88 -10.79
CA ALA A 513 -11.78 -20.80 -9.98
C ALA A 513 -10.67 -21.46 -10.82
N PRO A 514 -9.57 -21.92 -10.20
CA PRO A 514 -8.58 -22.75 -10.88
C PRO A 514 -9.27 -23.97 -11.49
N SER A 515 -8.93 -24.30 -12.73
CA SER A 515 -9.48 -25.48 -13.40
C SER A 515 -8.94 -26.73 -12.71
N GLU A 516 -9.82 -27.67 -12.33
CA GLU A 516 -9.35 -28.96 -11.81
C GLU A 516 -8.46 -29.63 -12.88
N GLU A 517 -7.21 -29.95 -12.52
CA GLU A 517 -6.40 -30.82 -13.37
C GLU A 517 -7.14 -32.14 -13.55
N THR A 518 -7.49 -32.46 -14.79
CA THR A 518 -8.02 -33.77 -15.18
C THR A 518 -6.91 -34.80 -15.05
N LYS A 519 -6.71 -35.24 -13.80
CA LYS A 519 -5.80 -36.31 -13.39
C LYS A 519 -5.93 -37.45 -14.40
N PRO A 520 -4.83 -37.88 -15.06
CA PRO A 520 -4.91 -38.76 -16.22
C PRO A 520 -5.67 -40.03 -15.84
N GLU A 521 -6.69 -40.37 -16.63
CA GLU A 521 -7.54 -41.53 -16.37
C GLU A 521 -6.67 -42.79 -16.24
N ASP A 522 -6.72 -43.43 -15.07
CA ASP A 522 -6.06 -44.72 -14.83
C ASP A 522 -6.68 -45.76 -15.78
N SER A 523 -6.02 -45.99 -16.91
CA SER A 523 -6.48 -46.85 -18.00
C SER A 523 -6.62 -48.31 -17.54
N LYS A 524 -7.79 -48.60 -16.96
CA LYS A 524 -8.10 -49.83 -16.25
C LYS A 524 -8.00 -51.04 -17.19
N PRO A 525 -7.15 -52.05 -16.89
CA PRO A 525 -7.06 -53.25 -17.71
C PRO A 525 -8.37 -54.03 -17.73
N ASP A 526 -8.77 -54.43 -18.93
CA ASP A 526 -9.94 -55.26 -19.19
C ASP A 526 -9.74 -56.68 -18.62
N SER A 527 -10.63 -57.13 -17.73
CA SER A 527 -10.80 -58.56 -17.44
C SER A 527 -12.15 -58.87 -16.79
N LYS A 528 -12.87 -59.81 -17.41
CA LYS A 528 -14.21 -60.28 -17.01
C LYS A 528 -14.12 -61.41 -15.97
N PRO A 529 -14.96 -61.44 -14.91
CA PRO A 529 -14.99 -62.53 -13.95
C PRO A 529 -15.84 -63.73 -14.43
N GLU A 530 -15.42 -64.96 -14.09
CA GLU A 530 -16.22 -66.11 -13.61
C GLU A 530 -15.33 -67.37 -13.50
N GLY A 531 -15.45 -68.17 -12.42
CA GLY A 531 -14.54 -69.32 -12.24
C GLY A 531 -14.58 -70.06 -10.89
N THR A 532 -15.75 -70.47 -10.40
CA THR A 532 -15.92 -71.08 -9.07
C THR A 532 -15.39 -72.52 -8.96
N LYS A 533 -14.47 -72.80 -8.00
CA LYS A 533 -14.58 -73.95 -7.04
C LYS A 533 -13.46 -74.08 -5.99
N THR A 534 -13.90 -74.12 -4.72
CA THR A 534 -13.41 -74.92 -3.56
C THR A 534 -12.00 -75.52 -3.53
N THR A 535 -11.26 -75.25 -2.44
CA THR A 535 -10.68 -76.30 -1.56
C THR A 535 -10.64 -75.80 -0.10
N LYS A 536 -10.65 -76.68 0.91
CA LYS A 536 -10.51 -76.36 2.35
C LYS A 536 -9.03 -76.42 2.80
N THR A 537 -8.67 -75.83 3.94
CA THR A 537 -7.97 -76.51 5.08
C THR A 537 -7.72 -75.57 6.29
N VAL A 538 -8.26 -75.96 7.47
CA VAL A 538 -7.72 -75.91 8.87
C VAL A 538 -6.68 -74.83 9.22
N ALA A 539 -6.99 -73.82 10.06
CA ALA A 539 -6.82 -73.71 11.56
C ALA A 539 -5.34 -73.59 12.05
N THR A 540 -4.95 -73.11 13.25
CA THR A 540 -5.56 -72.74 14.57
C THR A 540 -4.60 -71.71 15.24
N ALA A 541 -4.99 -70.55 15.79
CA ALA A 541 -5.58 -70.22 17.11
C ALA A 541 -4.63 -70.08 18.34
N THR A 542 -4.70 -68.91 19.03
CA THR A 542 -4.19 -68.57 20.40
C THR A 542 -2.66 -68.69 20.66
N VAL A 543 -1.98 -68.08 21.64
CA VAL A 543 -2.24 -67.40 22.96
C VAL A 543 -1.24 -66.20 23.07
N GLY A 544 -1.34 -65.12 23.88
CA GLY A 544 -2.29 -64.63 24.89
C GLY A 544 -1.62 -64.18 26.22
N ALA A 545 -2.23 -63.23 26.97
CA ALA A 545 -1.85 -62.74 28.34
C ALA A 545 -0.51 -61.95 28.49
N LYS A 546 -0.19 -61.25 29.61
CA LYS A 546 -0.88 -60.28 30.53
C LYS A 546 0.05 -59.95 31.73
N THR A 547 0.35 -58.68 32.05
CA THR A 547 0.70 -58.12 33.40
C THR A 547 0.94 -56.60 33.22
N VAL A 548 0.24 -55.64 33.85
CA VAL A 548 0.04 -55.31 35.29
C VAL A 548 1.23 -54.53 35.90
N GLY A 549 0.98 -53.24 36.18
CA GLY A 549 1.80 -52.31 36.99
C GLY A 549 0.92 -51.09 37.35
N LYS A 550 1.08 -50.50 38.54
CA LYS A 550 0.14 -49.50 39.11
C LYS A 550 0.84 -48.55 40.08
N LEU A 551 0.68 -47.23 39.88
CA LEU A 551 0.92 -46.04 40.75
C LEU A 551 1.11 -44.85 39.77
N ALA A 552 0.76 -43.58 40.04
CA ALA A 552 -0.22 -42.93 40.91
C ALA A 552 -0.55 -41.54 40.28
N ALA A 553 -1.60 -40.84 40.72
CA ALA A 553 -2.06 -39.60 40.07
C ALA A 553 -1.77 -38.32 40.87
N THR A 554 -1.47 -37.21 40.17
CA THR A 554 -1.80 -35.81 40.54
C THR A 554 -1.51 -34.84 39.38
N GLY A 555 -2.36 -33.82 39.20
CA GLY A 555 -1.97 -32.50 38.67
C GLY A 555 -2.26 -32.23 37.19
N ASP A 556 -3.07 -31.20 36.93
CA ASP A 556 -3.21 -30.56 35.63
C ASP A 556 -2.01 -29.66 35.30
N THR A 557 -1.66 -29.54 34.01
CA THR A 557 -1.18 -28.27 33.44
C THR A 557 -1.25 -28.31 31.90
N SER A 558 -1.39 -27.13 31.31
CA SER A 558 -1.38 -26.88 29.86
C SER A 558 0.02 -27.04 29.25
N SER A 559 0.10 -27.49 28.00
CA SER A 559 1.15 -27.08 27.03
C SER A 559 0.80 -27.54 25.60
N ALA A 560 1.39 -26.86 24.62
CA ALA A 560 1.24 -27.18 23.20
C ALA A 560 2.05 -28.41 22.77
N ALA A 561 1.70 -29.00 21.62
CA ALA A 561 2.47 -30.06 20.98
C ALA A 561 2.53 -29.84 19.46
N ILE A 562 3.44 -28.96 19.02
CA ILE A 562 3.86 -28.89 17.62
C ILE A 562 4.69 -30.13 17.32
N VAL A 563 4.24 -30.97 16.38
CA VAL A 563 5.00 -32.15 15.93
C VAL A 563 5.78 -31.80 14.67
N ALA A 564 7.08 -31.60 14.81
CA ALA A 564 7.98 -31.41 13.69
C ALA A 564 8.17 -32.70 12.87
N THR A 565 8.34 -32.57 11.56
CA THR A 565 9.00 -33.58 10.72
C THR A 565 10.13 -32.90 9.98
N ALA A 566 11.37 -33.32 10.24
CA ALA A 566 12.56 -32.72 9.64
C ALA A 566 13.02 -33.50 8.41
N LEU A 567 13.41 -32.78 7.35
CA LEU A 567 14.34 -33.29 6.34
C LEU A 567 15.53 -32.33 6.24
N ALA A 568 16.74 -32.88 6.32
CA ALA A 568 17.98 -32.12 6.13
C ALA A 568 18.45 -32.26 4.66
N GLY A 569 18.78 -31.14 4.03
CA GLY A 569 19.41 -31.08 2.71
C GLY A 569 20.53 -30.05 2.72
N ALA A 570 21.79 -30.50 2.78
CA ALA A 570 22.93 -29.60 2.88
C ALA A 570 23.27 -28.96 1.52
N ALA A 571 23.39 -27.63 1.48
CA ALA A 571 23.80 -26.91 0.28
C ALA A 571 25.31 -27.08 0.01
N ALA A 572 25.67 -27.40 -1.23
CA ALA A 572 27.05 -27.47 -1.69
C ALA A 572 27.35 -26.28 -2.62
N ILE A 573 28.12 -25.31 -2.11
CA ILE A 573 28.55 -24.14 -2.90
C ILE A 573 29.67 -24.55 -3.86
N ALA A 574 29.44 -24.38 -5.17
CA ALA A 574 30.42 -24.63 -6.22
C ALA A 574 30.72 -23.33 -6.99
N ALA A 575 31.86 -22.69 -6.70
CA ALA A 575 32.29 -21.49 -7.39
C ALA A 575 32.81 -21.79 -8.81
N GLY A 576 32.10 -21.30 -9.83
CA GLY A 576 32.46 -21.51 -11.24
C GLY A 576 33.58 -20.59 -11.73
N ALA A 577 34.84 -21.04 -11.64
CA ALA A 577 35.98 -20.33 -12.22
C ALA A 577 36.09 -20.56 -13.75
N VAL A 578 36.29 -19.49 -14.52
CA VAL A 578 36.39 -19.54 -15.99
C VAL A 578 37.79 -19.94 -16.45
N ALA A 579 37.88 -20.96 -17.32
CA ALA A 579 39.10 -21.29 -18.05
C ALA A 579 38.79 -21.72 -19.49
N SER A 580 39.32 -20.99 -20.47
CA SER A 580 39.15 -21.28 -21.91
C SER A 580 40.22 -22.25 -22.43
N HIS A 581 39.90 -23.14 -23.38
CA HIS A 581 40.84 -23.40 -24.49
C HIS A 581 40.22 -23.98 -25.78
N LYS A 582 40.99 -23.81 -26.87
CA LYS A 582 40.60 -24.03 -28.28
C LYS A 582 40.70 -25.49 -28.72
N ARG A 583 39.87 -25.85 -29.70
CA ARG A 583 40.29 -26.45 -31.00
C ARG A 583 39.60 -25.62 -32.10
N SER A 584 40.28 -25.20 -33.18
CA SER A 584 40.99 -25.97 -34.23
C SER A 584 40.06 -26.79 -35.10
#